data_AF-A0AAE1MV16-F1
#
_entry.id   AF-A0AAE1MV16-F1
#
_cell.length_a   1.000
_cell.length_b   1.000
_cell.length_c   1.000
_cell.angle_alpha   90.00
_cell.angle_beta   90.00
_cell.angle_gamma   90.00
#
_symmetry.space_group_name_H-M   'P 1'
#
loop_
_entity.id
_entity.type
_entity.pdbx_description
1 polymer ?
#
loop_
_entity_poly.entity_id
_entity_poly.type
_entity_poly.pdbx_seq_one_letter_code
_entity_poly.pdbx_strand_id
1 'polypeptide(L)'
;MSSQLKVLSALDVAETQWYHFTAILIAGMGIFTDAYDFFNLANITRLLGRIYYTREGSTKPGTLPLGVNSAVNGVDLIGALIGQLFFGWLGDKIGRKKVYGVTLILMVVSSLASALSFGKSAKGVMTTLCFFRFWLGFGIGGDYPLSATIMSEYANKRTRGAFMAAVFAMQGFGILFSSLVSLIVSAAFYRSYEANKNIAIASVVPQADYVW
;
A
#
# COMPACT_ATOMS: atom_id res chain seq x y z
N MET A 1 15.27 -2.23 -36.87
CA MET A 1 13.81 -2.17 -37.09
C MET A 1 13.18 -3.55 -37.34
N SER A 2 13.79 -4.42 -38.17
CA SER A 2 13.27 -5.77 -38.47
C SER A 2 13.21 -6.74 -37.26
N SER A 3 14.16 -6.71 -36.32
CA SER A 3 14.12 -7.62 -35.15
C SER A 3 13.03 -7.27 -34.15
N GLN A 4 12.77 -5.96 -33.94
CA GLN A 4 11.69 -5.45 -33.09
C GLN A 4 10.31 -5.88 -33.61
N LEU A 5 10.13 -5.84 -34.94
CA LEU A 5 8.90 -6.32 -35.60
C LEU A 5 8.69 -7.84 -35.44
N LYS A 6 9.77 -8.64 -35.50
CA LYS A 6 9.70 -10.08 -35.23
C LYS A 6 9.36 -10.39 -33.77
N VAL A 7 9.91 -9.63 -32.82
CA VAL A 7 9.60 -9.79 -31.38
C VAL A 7 8.13 -9.42 -31.10
N LEU A 8 7.64 -8.31 -31.66
CA LEU A 8 6.23 -7.91 -31.56
C LEU A 8 5.30 -8.95 -32.19
N SER A 9 5.64 -9.49 -33.37
CA SER A 9 4.90 -10.56 -34.03
C SER A 9 4.89 -11.87 -33.24
N ALA A 10 5.97 -12.21 -32.54
CA ALA A 10 6.04 -13.42 -31.70
C ALA A 10 5.23 -13.26 -30.40
N LEU A 11 5.18 -12.04 -29.84
CA LEU A 11 4.27 -11.67 -28.76
C LEU A 11 2.80 -11.70 -29.20
N ASP A 12 2.52 -11.42 -30.48
CA ASP A 12 1.17 -11.35 -31.05
C ASP A 12 0.49 -12.72 -31.25
N VAL A 13 1.30 -13.77 -31.42
CA VAL A 13 0.86 -15.12 -31.80
C VAL A 13 0.95 -16.13 -30.64
N ALA A 14 1.50 -15.74 -29.49
CA ALA A 14 1.59 -16.63 -28.34
C ALA A 14 0.19 -16.95 -27.76
N GLU A 15 -0.18 -18.23 -27.71
CA GLU A 15 -1.37 -18.68 -26.99
C GLU A 15 -1.26 -18.32 -25.51
N THR A 16 -2.39 -18.11 -24.83
CA THR A 16 -2.46 -17.82 -23.39
C THR A 16 -1.94 -19.00 -22.58
N GLN A 17 -0.62 -19.10 -22.46
CA GLN A 17 0.09 -20.04 -21.61
C GLN A 17 0.22 -19.46 -20.20
N TRP A 18 0.57 -20.33 -19.26
CA TRP A 18 0.98 -19.98 -17.89
C TRP A 18 1.93 -18.78 -17.80
N TYR A 19 2.76 -18.57 -18.82
CA TYR A 19 3.66 -17.42 -18.93
C TYR A 19 2.94 -16.06 -18.93
N HIS A 20 1.76 -15.96 -19.55
CA HIS A 20 0.95 -14.74 -19.55
C HIS A 20 0.31 -14.48 -18.18
N PHE A 21 -0.09 -15.55 -17.48
CA PHE A 21 -0.58 -15.46 -16.11
C PHE A 21 0.53 -15.01 -15.14
N THR A 22 1.73 -15.60 -15.26
CA THR A 22 2.90 -15.18 -14.48
C THR A 22 3.31 -13.73 -14.78
N ALA A 23 3.24 -13.30 -16.04
CA ALA A 23 3.50 -11.91 -16.41
C ALA A 23 2.47 -10.94 -15.81
N ILE A 24 1.17 -11.29 -15.81
CA ILE A 24 0.12 -10.50 -15.15
C ILE A 24 0.37 -10.43 -13.64
N LEU A 25 0.75 -11.54 -13.00
CA LEU A 25 1.06 -11.55 -11.58
C LEU A 25 2.26 -10.65 -11.27
N ILE A 26 3.38 -10.82 -11.98
CA ILE A 26 4.60 -10.03 -11.75
C ILE A 26 4.31 -8.54 -11.97
N ALA A 27 3.64 -8.18 -13.06
CA ALA A 27 3.35 -6.79 -13.36
C ALA A 27 2.25 -6.21 -12.45
N GLY A 28 1.34 -7.05 -11.96
CA GLY A 28 0.30 -6.69 -11.01
C GLY A 28 0.76 -6.58 -9.57
N MET A 29 1.98 -7.01 -9.23
CA MET A 29 2.53 -6.88 -7.88
C MET A 29 2.65 -5.42 -7.42
N GLY A 30 2.93 -4.48 -8.33
CA GLY A 30 2.97 -3.05 -8.01
C GLY A 30 1.61 -2.55 -7.52
N ILE A 31 0.60 -2.66 -8.39
CA ILE A 31 -0.80 -2.27 -8.07
C ILE A 31 -1.37 -3.05 -6.87
N PHE A 32 -0.99 -4.32 -6.71
CA PHE A 32 -1.33 -5.10 -5.52
C PHE A 32 -0.76 -4.47 -4.25
N THR A 33 0.52 -4.09 -4.26
CA THR A 33 1.21 -3.50 -3.10
C THR A 33 0.67 -2.11 -2.79
N ASP A 34 0.44 -1.29 -3.82
CA ASP A 34 -0.17 0.03 -3.68
C ASP A 34 -1.54 -0.05 -2.99
N ALA A 35 -2.37 -0.99 -3.44
CA ALA A 35 -3.68 -1.24 -2.87
C ALA A 35 -3.61 -1.77 -1.45
N TYR A 36 -2.66 -2.68 -1.19
CA TYR A 36 -2.41 -3.20 0.14
C TYR A 36 -2.07 -2.07 1.12
N ASP A 37 -1.15 -1.17 0.75
CA ASP A 37 -0.67 -0.09 1.62
C ASP A 37 -1.77 0.92 1.97
N PHE A 38 -2.53 1.43 0.99
CA PHE A 38 -3.62 2.37 1.26
C PHE A 38 -4.72 1.78 2.13
N PHE A 39 -5.09 0.52 1.91
CA PHE A 39 -6.14 -0.12 2.71
C PHE A 39 -5.63 -0.57 4.08
N ASN A 40 -4.34 -0.93 4.17
CA ASN A 40 -3.73 -1.28 5.45
C ASN A 40 -3.75 -0.08 6.39
N LEU A 41 -3.50 1.13 5.88
CA LEU A 41 -3.58 2.36 6.69
C LEU A 41 -4.94 2.53 7.39
N ALA A 42 -6.05 2.20 6.74
CA ALA A 42 -7.38 2.27 7.36
C ALA A 42 -7.56 1.25 8.50
N ASN A 43 -6.91 0.09 8.43
CA ASN A 43 -6.89 -0.90 9.51
C ASN A 43 -6.01 -0.44 10.68
N ILE A 44 -4.83 0.10 10.36
CA ILE A 44 -3.85 0.61 11.34
C ILE A 44 -4.41 1.78 12.14
N THR A 45 -5.07 2.74 11.50
CA THR A 45 -5.67 3.89 12.21
C THR A 45 -6.74 3.47 13.21
N ARG A 46 -7.47 2.36 12.97
CA ARG A 46 -8.42 1.79 13.95
C ARG A 46 -7.69 1.18 15.16
N LEU A 47 -6.56 0.52 14.95
CA LEU A 47 -5.72 -0.04 16.02
C LEU A 47 -5.10 1.08 16.86
N LEU A 48 -4.48 2.07 16.20
CA LEU A 48 -3.89 3.24 16.85
C LEU A 48 -4.92 4.03 17.68
N GLY A 49 -6.18 4.06 17.24
CA GLY A 49 -7.29 4.69 17.99
C GLY A 49 -7.54 4.03 19.33
N ARG A 50 -7.44 2.70 19.36
CA ARG A 50 -7.59 1.92 20.58
C ARG A 50 -6.37 2.04 21.50
N ILE A 51 -5.17 2.12 20.93
CA ILE A 51 -3.92 2.17 21.72
C ILE A 51 -3.73 3.55 22.36
N TYR A 52 -3.83 4.62 21.56
CA TYR A 52 -3.41 5.96 21.98
C TYR A 52 -4.54 6.90 22.40
N TYR A 53 -5.80 6.58 22.05
CA TYR A 53 -6.94 7.48 22.23
C TYR A 53 -8.10 6.85 23.04
N THR A 54 -7.83 5.81 23.82
CA THR A 54 -8.80 5.27 24.78
C THR A 54 -8.87 6.17 26.02
N ARG A 55 -10.08 6.61 26.39
CA ARG A 55 -10.32 7.41 27.61
C ARG A 55 -10.68 6.51 28.77
N GLU A 56 -10.11 6.78 29.94
CA GLU A 56 -10.46 6.07 31.17
C GLU A 56 -11.96 6.26 31.50
N GLY A 57 -12.70 5.16 31.66
CA GLY A 57 -14.13 5.17 32.00
C GLY A 57 -15.12 5.19 30.83
N SER A 58 -14.67 5.18 29.57
CA SER A 58 -15.59 5.05 28.42
C SER A 58 -15.94 3.59 28.13
N THR A 59 -17.22 3.31 27.89
CA THR A 59 -17.71 1.99 27.41
C THR A 59 -17.43 1.77 25.92
N LYS A 60 -16.98 2.81 25.19
CA LYS A 60 -16.68 2.74 23.77
C LYS A 60 -15.17 2.58 23.55
N PRO A 61 -14.74 1.72 22.61
CA PRO A 61 -13.33 1.61 22.26
C PRO A 61 -12.80 2.95 21.73
N GLY A 62 -11.54 3.27 22.07
CA GLY A 62 -10.87 4.48 21.58
C GLY A 62 -10.86 4.54 20.05
N THR A 63 -11.12 5.73 19.51
CA THR A 63 -11.04 6.02 18.08
C THR A 63 -10.13 7.22 17.87
N LEU A 64 -9.41 7.26 16.74
CA LEU A 64 -8.64 8.45 16.39
C LEU A 64 -9.61 9.64 16.27
N PRO A 65 -9.26 10.80 16.85
CA PRO A 65 -9.99 12.04 16.60
C PRO A 65 -10.07 12.29 15.10
N LEU A 66 -11.22 12.79 14.63
CA LEU A 66 -11.49 12.98 13.21
C LEU A 66 -10.38 13.76 12.49
N GLY A 67 -9.84 14.80 13.12
CA GLY A 67 -8.74 15.59 12.56
C GLY A 67 -7.43 14.81 12.40
N VAL A 68 -7.09 13.93 13.35
CA VAL A 68 -5.87 13.10 13.28
C VAL A 68 -6.04 12.01 12.22
N ASN A 69 -7.19 11.34 12.20
CA ASN A 69 -7.47 10.33 11.18
C ASN A 69 -7.44 10.94 9.77
N SER A 70 -8.06 12.11 9.59
CA SER A 70 -8.06 12.81 8.31
C SER A 70 -6.67 13.29 7.91
N ALA A 71 -5.84 13.69 8.87
CA ALA A 71 -4.45 14.06 8.61
C ALA A 71 -3.63 12.86 8.12
N VAL A 72 -3.71 11.71 8.80
CA VAL A 72 -2.92 10.53 8.41
C VAL A 72 -3.32 10.01 7.02
N ASN A 73 -4.63 9.87 6.74
CA ASN A 73 -5.10 9.44 5.42
C ASN A 73 -4.89 10.51 4.35
N GLY A 74 -5.08 11.78 4.70
CA GLY A 74 -4.94 12.89 3.78
C GLY A 74 -3.50 13.11 3.33
N VAL A 75 -2.53 12.98 4.24
CA VAL A 75 -1.10 13.14 3.93
C VAL A 75 -0.62 12.08 2.95
N ASP A 76 -1.11 10.85 3.06
CA ASP A 76 -0.80 9.75 2.14
C ASP A 76 -1.32 10.04 0.72
N LEU A 77 -2.59 10.48 0.62
CA LEU A 77 -3.20 10.89 -0.66
C LEU A 77 -2.54 12.13 -1.28
N ILE A 78 -2.17 13.12 -0.46
CA ILE A 78 -1.43 14.31 -0.92
C ILE A 78 -0.05 13.88 -1.42
N GLY A 79 0.64 13.01 -0.69
CA GLY A 79 1.90 12.40 -1.12
C GLY A 79 1.75 11.76 -2.50
N ALA A 80 0.74 10.91 -2.68
CA ALA A 80 0.47 10.25 -3.96
C ALA A 80 0.19 11.23 -5.10
N LEU A 81 -0.60 12.27 -4.86
CA LEU A 81 -0.86 13.31 -5.86
C LEU A 81 0.42 14.01 -6.31
N ILE A 82 1.26 14.44 -5.36
CA ILE A 82 2.52 15.13 -5.66
C ILE A 82 3.49 14.16 -6.34
N GLY A 83 3.52 12.91 -5.90
CA GLY A 83 4.32 11.83 -6.47
C GLY A 83 3.99 11.57 -7.94
N GLN A 84 2.70 11.50 -8.28
CA GLN A 84 2.24 11.32 -9.67
C GLN A 84 2.77 12.42 -10.60
N LEU A 85 2.68 13.69 -10.17
CA LEU A 85 3.16 14.82 -10.96
C LEU A 85 4.68 14.81 -11.09
N PHE A 86 5.38 14.61 -9.98
CA PHE A 86 6.84 14.65 -9.93
C PHE A 86 7.47 13.50 -10.71
N PHE A 87 7.06 12.26 -10.44
CA PHE A 87 7.61 11.08 -11.10
C PHE A 87 7.11 10.91 -12.53
N GLY A 88 5.94 11.45 -12.87
CA GLY A 88 5.50 11.58 -14.27
C GLY A 88 6.49 12.41 -15.07
N TRP A 89 6.77 13.64 -14.62
CA TRP A 89 7.77 14.51 -15.26
C TRP A 89 9.18 13.89 -15.25
N LEU A 90 9.59 13.29 -14.12
CA LEU A 90 10.92 12.68 -13.98
C LEU A 90 11.09 11.47 -14.90
N GLY A 91 10.04 10.66 -15.05
CA GLY A 91 9.98 9.49 -15.92
C GLY A 91 10.18 9.85 -17.38
N ASP A 92 9.60 10.97 -17.82
CA ASP A 92 9.77 11.48 -19.19
C ASP A 92 11.17 12.05 -19.44
N LYS A 93 11.84 12.61 -18.40
CA LYS A 93 13.17 13.22 -18.55
C LYS A 93 14.35 12.24 -18.42
N ILE A 94 14.29 11.31 -17.46
CA ILE A 94 15.42 10.44 -17.08
C ILE A 94 15.24 8.99 -17.58
N GLY A 95 14.01 8.64 -17.96
CA GLY A 95 13.63 7.32 -18.45
C GLY A 95 12.89 6.50 -17.40
N ARG A 96 11.73 5.98 -17.81
CA ARG A 96 10.73 5.28 -16.99
C ARG A 96 11.30 4.12 -16.17
N LYS A 97 12.18 3.31 -16.74
CA LYS A 97 12.78 2.14 -16.06
C LYS A 97 13.65 2.52 -14.86
N LYS A 98 14.39 3.63 -14.92
CA LYS A 98 15.23 4.08 -13.81
C LYS A 98 14.39 4.66 -12.68
N VAL A 99 13.38 5.45 -13.04
CA VAL A 99 12.45 6.06 -12.09
C VAL A 99 11.66 4.99 -11.33
N TYR A 100 11.21 3.93 -12.02
CA TYR A 100 10.54 2.79 -11.41
C TYR A 100 11.36 2.12 -10.29
N GLY A 101 12.67 1.93 -10.50
CA GLY A 101 13.54 1.39 -9.45
C GLY A 101 13.66 2.31 -8.23
N VAL A 102 13.68 3.63 -8.45
CA VAL A 102 13.76 4.63 -7.37
C VAL A 102 12.46 4.68 -6.57
N THR A 103 11.30 4.65 -7.23
CA THR A 103 9.98 4.65 -6.55
C THR A 103 9.82 3.41 -5.68
N LEU A 104 10.20 2.23 -6.18
CA LEU A 104 10.17 0.98 -5.40
C LEU A 104 11.04 1.04 -4.14
N ILE A 105 12.29 1.53 -4.26
CA ILE A 105 13.18 1.66 -3.10
C ILE A 105 12.57 2.64 -2.09
N LEU A 106 12.02 3.77 -2.56
CA LEU A 106 11.38 4.74 -1.70
C LEU A 106 10.18 4.15 -0.95
N MET A 107 9.33 3.37 -1.63
CA MET A 107 8.19 2.69 -1.02
C MET A 107 8.64 1.70 0.06
N VAL A 108 9.62 0.84 -0.24
CA VAL A 108 10.13 -0.17 0.71
C VAL A 108 10.72 0.51 1.95
N VAL A 109 11.59 1.51 1.77
CA VAL A 109 12.22 2.23 2.88
C VAL A 109 11.18 2.97 3.71
N SER A 110 10.22 3.65 3.07
CA SER A 110 9.16 4.39 3.77
C SER A 110 8.18 3.47 4.47
N SER A 111 7.92 2.29 3.94
CA SER A 111 7.05 1.26 4.56
C SER A 111 7.70 0.70 5.82
N LEU A 112 8.98 0.31 5.73
CA LEU A 112 9.76 -0.13 6.89
C LEU A 112 9.89 0.97 7.95
N ALA A 113 10.13 2.21 7.53
CA ALA A 113 10.21 3.34 8.45
C ALA A 113 8.85 3.67 9.11
N SER A 114 7.74 3.47 8.39
CA SER A 114 6.39 3.57 8.96
C SER A 114 6.15 2.53 10.04
N ALA A 115 6.61 1.28 9.83
CA ALA A 115 6.52 0.20 10.82
C ALA A 115 7.42 0.44 12.04
N LEU A 116 8.56 1.13 11.87
CA LEU A 116 9.47 1.49 12.95
C LEU A 116 9.09 2.78 13.70
N SER A 117 7.91 3.34 13.42
CA SER A 117 7.42 4.57 14.07
C SER A 117 6.93 4.29 15.50
N PHE A 118 7.83 3.88 16.39
CA PHE A 118 7.55 3.70 17.82
C PHE A 118 7.87 4.97 18.60
N GLY A 119 7.08 5.28 19.63
CA GLY A 119 7.31 6.49 20.42
C GLY A 119 6.55 6.51 21.74
N LYS A 120 7.08 7.27 22.71
CA LYS A 120 6.52 7.37 24.08
C LYS A 120 5.27 8.27 24.17
N SER A 121 4.91 8.97 23.08
CA SER A 121 3.79 9.92 23.05
C SER A 121 2.98 9.72 21.78
N ALA A 122 1.64 9.67 21.93
CA ALA A 122 0.69 9.57 20.83
C ALA A 122 0.96 10.60 19.73
N LYS A 123 1.25 11.85 20.11
CA LYS A 123 1.52 12.93 19.14
C LYS A 123 2.83 12.70 18.37
N GLY A 124 3.85 12.16 19.04
CA GLY A 124 5.12 11.80 18.42
C GLY A 124 4.96 10.71 17.37
N VAL A 125 4.31 9.61 17.75
CA VAL A 125 4.02 8.46 16.87
C VAL A 125 3.20 8.88 15.66
N MET A 126 2.11 9.63 15.87
CA MET A 126 1.28 10.11 14.75
C MET A 126 2.08 11.04 13.82
N THR A 127 2.98 11.89 14.34
CA THR A 127 3.75 12.82 13.51
C THR A 127 4.77 12.08 12.65
N THR A 128 5.53 11.15 13.23
CA THR A 128 6.51 10.34 12.47
C THR A 128 5.81 9.43 11.46
N LEU A 129 4.68 8.83 11.85
CA LEU A 129 3.87 8.02 10.95
C LEU A 129 3.35 8.83 9.76
N CYS A 130 2.81 10.03 9.99
CA CYS A 130 2.38 10.93 8.92
C CYS A 130 3.55 11.28 7.99
N PHE A 131 4.74 11.55 8.54
CA PHE A 131 5.91 11.88 7.74
C PHE A 131 6.32 10.73 6.81
N PHE A 132 6.43 9.50 7.33
CA PHE A 132 6.78 8.36 6.48
C PHE A 132 5.65 7.96 5.53
N ARG A 133 4.38 8.11 5.93
CA ARG A 133 3.22 7.91 5.06
C ARG A 133 3.19 8.90 3.89
N PHE A 134 3.59 10.15 4.11
CA PHE A 134 3.75 11.10 3.01
C PHE A 134 4.71 10.58 1.94
N TRP A 135 5.90 10.10 2.36
CA TRP A 135 6.94 9.62 1.45
C TRP A 135 6.57 8.28 0.80
N LEU A 136 5.88 7.41 1.52
CA LEU A 136 5.32 6.18 0.99
C LEU A 136 4.28 6.49 -0.10
N GLY A 137 3.30 7.35 0.21
CA GLY A 137 2.31 7.83 -0.75
C GLY A 137 2.97 8.49 -1.97
N PHE A 138 4.00 9.31 -1.75
CA PHE A 138 4.79 9.91 -2.84
C PHE A 138 5.43 8.85 -3.75
N GLY A 139 5.96 7.76 -3.18
CA GLY A 139 6.45 6.61 -3.94
C GLY A 139 5.36 5.90 -4.75
N ILE A 140 4.23 5.57 -4.11
CA ILE A 140 3.05 4.95 -4.76
C ILE A 140 2.56 5.81 -5.93
N GLY A 141 2.53 7.13 -5.72
CA GLY A 141 2.14 8.09 -6.75
C GLY A 141 3.01 8.00 -8.00
N GLY A 142 4.29 7.66 -7.87
CA GLY A 142 5.15 7.42 -9.03
C GLY A 142 4.93 6.06 -9.68
N ASP A 143 4.69 5.01 -8.88
CA ASP A 143 4.50 3.65 -9.38
C ASP A 143 3.25 3.51 -10.26
N TYR A 144 2.12 4.09 -9.83
CA TYR A 144 0.83 4.00 -10.53
C TYR A 144 0.90 4.38 -12.04
N PRO A 145 1.38 5.57 -12.44
CA PRO A 145 1.47 5.95 -13.85
C PRO A 145 2.58 5.20 -14.61
N LEU A 146 3.67 4.84 -13.94
CA LEU A 146 4.77 4.07 -14.54
C LEU A 146 4.31 2.65 -14.87
N SER A 147 3.68 1.97 -13.92
CA SER A 147 3.09 0.64 -14.06
C SER A 147 2.03 0.62 -15.17
N ALA A 148 1.14 1.62 -15.20
CA ALA A 148 0.15 1.74 -16.27
C ALA A 148 0.81 1.87 -17.66
N THR A 149 1.90 2.63 -17.78
CA THR A 149 2.55 2.83 -19.08
C THR A 149 3.34 1.61 -19.51
N ILE A 150 4.16 1.02 -18.61
CA ILE A 150 4.95 -0.18 -18.89
C ILE A 150 4.03 -1.30 -19.36
N MET A 151 2.91 -1.54 -18.66
CA MET A 151 1.93 -2.53 -19.10
C MET A 151 1.39 -2.26 -20.50
N SER A 152 1.16 -1.00 -20.81
CA SER A 152 0.64 -0.59 -22.10
C SER A 152 1.66 -0.76 -23.24
N GLU A 153 2.96 -0.74 -22.94
CA GLU A 153 4.06 -0.97 -23.89
C GLU A 153 4.33 -2.47 -24.11
N TYR A 154 4.15 -3.30 -23.08
CA TYR A 154 4.38 -4.75 -23.15
C TYR A 154 3.15 -5.54 -23.63
N ALA A 155 1.96 -4.94 -23.59
CA ALA A 155 0.73 -5.64 -23.95
C ALA A 155 0.41 -5.56 -25.45
N ASN A 156 -0.13 -6.67 -25.93
CA ASN A 156 -0.35 -6.93 -27.34
C ASN A 156 -1.60 -6.20 -27.89
N LYS A 157 -1.59 -5.68 -29.13
CA LYS A 157 -2.61 -4.71 -29.64
C LYS A 157 -4.06 -5.16 -29.44
N ARG A 158 -4.33 -6.46 -29.61
CA ARG A 158 -5.69 -7.04 -29.52
C ARG A 158 -6.13 -7.35 -28.08
N THR A 159 -5.21 -7.60 -27.16
CA THR A 159 -5.50 -8.02 -25.76
C THR A 159 -5.06 -7.01 -24.71
N ARG A 160 -4.52 -5.84 -25.12
CA ARG A 160 -4.03 -4.77 -24.26
C ARG A 160 -5.03 -4.36 -23.18
N GLY A 161 -6.30 -4.18 -23.54
CA GLY A 161 -7.36 -3.83 -22.58
C GLY A 161 -7.57 -4.91 -21.51
N ALA A 162 -7.59 -6.19 -21.91
CA ALA A 162 -7.77 -7.31 -20.99
C ALA A 162 -6.56 -7.48 -20.05
N PHE A 163 -5.34 -7.32 -20.55
CA PHE A 163 -4.12 -7.35 -19.72
C PHE A 163 -4.06 -6.19 -18.73
N MET A 164 -4.42 -4.97 -19.17
CA MET A 164 -4.50 -3.84 -18.24
C MET A 164 -5.58 -4.06 -17.18
N ALA A 165 -6.77 -4.51 -17.57
CA ALA A 165 -7.84 -4.83 -16.63
C ALA A 165 -7.43 -5.92 -15.62
N ALA A 166 -6.72 -6.97 -16.07
CA ALA A 166 -6.23 -8.02 -15.19
C ALA A 166 -5.19 -7.51 -14.17
N VAL A 167 -4.30 -6.62 -14.59
CA VAL A 167 -3.33 -5.98 -13.67
C VAL A 167 -4.03 -5.05 -12.68
N PHE A 168 -5.00 -4.25 -13.13
CA PHE A 168 -5.79 -3.42 -12.21
C PHE A 168 -6.68 -4.26 -11.28
N ALA A 169 -7.14 -5.43 -11.71
CA ALA A 169 -7.87 -6.35 -10.84
C ALA A 169 -7.04 -6.85 -9.64
N MET A 170 -5.70 -6.82 -9.74
CA MET A 170 -4.79 -7.12 -8.61
C MET A 170 -4.96 -6.14 -7.44
N GLN A 171 -5.49 -4.94 -7.69
CA GLN A 171 -5.90 -4.01 -6.63
C GLN A 171 -6.89 -4.67 -5.66
N GLY A 172 -7.90 -5.38 -6.18
CA GLY A 172 -8.89 -6.08 -5.36
C GLY A 172 -8.25 -7.15 -4.46
N PHE A 173 -7.29 -7.89 -5.00
CA PHE A 173 -6.52 -8.87 -4.23
C PHE A 173 -5.68 -8.21 -3.12
N GLY A 174 -5.07 -7.04 -3.39
CA GLY A 174 -4.33 -6.28 -2.37
C GLY A 174 -5.21 -5.84 -1.20
N ILE A 175 -6.43 -5.38 -1.49
CA ILE A 175 -7.43 -4.99 -0.47
C ILE A 175 -7.84 -6.19 0.39
N LEU A 176 -8.14 -7.32 -0.26
CA LEU A 176 -8.50 -8.56 0.42
C LEU A 176 -7.36 -9.05 1.30
N PHE A 177 -6.13 -9.00 0.79
CA PHE A 177 -4.95 -9.46 1.52
C PHE A 177 -4.66 -8.56 2.73
N SER A 178 -4.79 -7.24 2.60
CA SER A 178 -4.68 -6.28 3.71
C SER A 178 -5.67 -6.60 4.83
N SER A 179 -6.93 -6.83 4.47
CA SER A 179 -7.98 -7.20 5.43
C SER A 179 -7.73 -8.56 6.06
N LEU A 180 -7.27 -9.55 5.28
CA LEU A 180 -6.96 -10.90 5.74
C LEU A 180 -5.80 -10.91 6.73
N VAL A 181 -4.69 -10.22 6.42
CA VAL A 181 -3.53 -10.11 7.32
C VAL A 181 -3.95 -9.43 8.62
N SER A 182 -4.66 -8.31 8.54
CA SER A 182 -5.19 -7.60 9.73
C SER A 182 -6.09 -8.49 10.58
N LEU A 183 -6.95 -9.31 9.95
CA LEU A 183 -7.81 -10.26 10.66
C LEU A 183 -7.02 -11.38 11.34
N ILE A 184 -6.06 -12.00 10.64
CA ILE A 184 -5.23 -13.09 11.19
C ILE A 184 -4.43 -12.57 12.39
N VAL A 185 -3.80 -11.40 12.24
CA VAL A 185 -3.03 -10.76 13.30
C VAL A 185 -3.93 -10.44 14.50
N SER A 186 -5.10 -9.85 14.26
CA SER A 186 -6.08 -9.56 15.31
C SER A 186 -6.58 -10.83 16.03
N ALA A 187 -6.82 -11.91 15.29
CA ALA A 187 -7.27 -13.19 15.84
C ALA A 187 -6.16 -13.88 16.65
N ALA A 188 -4.92 -13.83 16.18
CA ALA A 188 -3.75 -14.34 16.89
C ALA A 188 -3.55 -13.58 18.21
N PHE A 189 -3.70 -12.25 18.20
CA PHE A 189 -3.67 -11.42 19.40
C PHE A 189 -4.79 -11.76 20.38
N TYR A 190 -6.03 -11.88 19.88
CA TYR A 190 -7.18 -12.24 20.70
C TYR A 190 -7.03 -13.61 21.38
N ARG A 191 -6.34 -14.56 20.72
CA ARG A 191 -6.08 -15.90 21.28
C ARG A 191 -4.90 -15.93 22.26
N SER A 192 -3.88 -15.10 22.03
CA SER A 192 -2.64 -15.12 22.82
C SER A 192 -2.72 -14.27 24.09
N TYR A 193 -3.61 -13.27 24.12
CA TYR A 193 -3.75 -12.36 25.25
C TYR A 193 -5.21 -12.28 25.70
N GLU A 194 -5.47 -12.65 26.96
CA GLU A 194 -6.79 -12.50 27.58
C GLU A 194 -7.08 -11.02 27.86
N ALA A 195 -7.78 -10.37 26.94
CA ALA A 195 -8.26 -9.01 27.12
C ALA A 195 -9.48 -9.00 28.07
N ASN A 196 -9.40 -8.28 29.19
CA ASN A 196 -10.53 -8.13 30.10
C ASN A 196 -11.60 -7.23 29.45
N LYS A 197 -12.71 -7.83 29.03
CA LYS A 197 -13.79 -7.18 28.26
C LYS A 197 -14.53 -6.08 29.04
N ASN A 198 -14.37 -6.04 30.36
CA ASN A 198 -15.14 -5.16 31.24
C ASN A 198 -14.45 -3.81 31.50
N ILE A 199 -13.16 -3.66 31.16
CA ILE A 199 -12.39 -2.44 31.37
C ILE A 199 -11.71 -2.06 30.06
N ALA A 200 -12.12 -0.94 29.45
CA ALA A 200 -11.62 -0.51 28.14
C ALA A 200 -10.08 -0.41 28.06
N ILE A 201 -9.44 0.03 29.15
CA ILE A 201 -7.97 0.15 29.27
C ILE A 201 -7.31 -1.23 29.38
N ALA A 202 -7.90 -2.17 30.13
CA ALA A 202 -7.37 -3.53 30.30
C ALA A 202 -7.63 -4.42 29.07
N SER A 203 -8.38 -3.93 28.08
CA SER A 203 -8.51 -4.58 26.78
C SER A 203 -7.33 -4.31 25.85
N VAL A 204 -6.49 -3.32 26.17
CA VAL A 204 -5.35 -2.91 25.35
C VAL A 204 -4.08 -3.43 25.98
N VAL A 205 -3.56 -4.49 25.39
CA VAL A 205 -2.30 -5.13 25.80
C VAL A 205 -1.14 -4.28 25.28
N PRO A 206 -0.11 -3.94 26.08
CA PRO A 206 1.02 -3.11 25.62
C PRO A 206 1.71 -3.64 24.35
N GLN A 207 1.67 -4.96 24.16
CA GLN A 207 2.21 -5.66 23.00
C GLN A 207 1.49 -5.32 21.69
N ALA A 208 0.27 -4.77 21.75
CA ALA A 208 -0.46 -4.30 20.57
C ALA A 208 0.27 -3.15 19.86
N ASP A 209 1.15 -2.43 20.56
CA ASP A 209 1.97 -1.36 19.99
C ASP A 209 3.06 -1.87 19.02
N TYR A 210 3.39 -3.18 19.04
CA TYR A 210 4.35 -3.78 18.11
C TYR A 210 3.71 -4.36 16.85
N VAL A 211 2.38 -4.30 16.74
CA VAL A 211 1.61 -5.16 15.83
C VAL A 211 0.74 -4.36 14.84
N TRP A 212 0.55 -3.07 15.11
CA TRP A 212 -0.10 -2.16 14.16
C TRP A 212 0.84 -1.77 13.02
#